data_AF-A0A6L6ERV8-F1
#
_entry.id   AF-A0A6L6ERV8-F1
#
_cell.length_a   1.000
_cell.length_b   1.000
_cell.length_c   1.000
_cell.angle_alpha   90.00
_cell.angle_beta   90.00
_cell.angle_gamma   90.00
#
_symmetry.space_group_name_H-M   'P 1'
#
loop_
_entity.id
_entity.type
_entity.pdbx_description
1 polymer ?
#
loop_
_entity_poly.entity_id
_entity_poly.type
_entity_poly.pdbx_seq_one_letter_code
_entity_poly.pdbx_strand_id
1 'polypeptide(L)' 'MANTWFETVAVAQRRAEKRLPGSVYGAIIGGAEKGLSLNDNLTAFDQLGLAPHVAGLHSERGMEVEVMGQHLSMPIII' A
#
# COMPACT_ATOMS: atom_id res chain seq x y z
N MET A 1 -16.72 16.75 4.19
CA MET A 1 -17.47 15.48 4.34
C MET A 1 -16.47 14.42 4.77
N ALA A 2 -16.72 13.79 5.92
CA ALA A 2 -15.85 12.83 6.58
C ALA A 2 -15.45 11.68 5.64
N ASN A 3 -14.24 11.16 5.86
CA ASN A 3 -13.58 10.17 5.02
C ASN A 3 -14.49 8.93 4.88
N THR A 4 -15.21 8.82 3.76
CA THR A 4 -15.97 7.62 3.42
C THR A 4 -14.97 6.47 3.38
N TRP A 5 -15.13 5.52 4.29
CA TRP A 5 -14.33 4.29 4.33
C TRP A 5 -14.10 3.73 2.92
N PHE A 6 -12.90 3.18 2.70
CA PHE A 6 -12.57 2.47 1.48
C PHE A 6 -11.84 1.18 1.84
N GLU A 7 -12.21 0.12 1.14
CA GLU A 7 -11.71 -1.22 1.38
C GLU A 7 -10.24 -1.40 1.00
N THR A 8 -9.79 -0.69 -0.05
CA THR A 8 -8.44 -0.82 -0.58
C THR A 8 -7.85 0.52 -0.96
N VAL A 9 -6.53 0.63 -0.91
CA VAL A 9 -5.79 1.82 -1.38
C VAL A 9 -6.09 2.14 -2.84
N ALA A 10 -6.41 1.14 -3.68
CA ALA A 10 -6.82 1.33 -5.07
C ALA A 10 -8.15 2.12 -5.18
N VAL A 11 -9.09 1.94 -4.25
CA VAL A 11 -10.32 2.75 -4.21
C VAL A 11 -10.01 4.20 -3.86
N ALA A 12 -9.07 4.44 -2.94
CA ALA A 12 -8.62 5.80 -2.62
C ALA A 12 -7.96 6.47 -3.83
N GLN A 13 -7.11 5.75 -4.56
CA GLN A 13 -6.49 6.25 -5.79
C GLN A 13 -7.53 6.64 -6.86
N ARG A 14 -8.51 5.77 -7.16
CA ARG A 14 -9.60 6.09 -8.13
C ARG A 14 -10.44 7.29 -7.70
N ARG A 15 -10.65 7.47 -6.40
CA ARG A 15 -11.34 8.66 -5.87
C ARG A 15 -10.48 9.91 -6.02
N ALA A 16 -9.17 9.81 -5.82
CA ALA A 16 -8.24 10.90 -6.03
C ALA A 16 -8.20 11.33 -7.51
N GLU A 17 -8.12 10.38 -8.44
CA GLU A 17 -8.18 10.63 -9.89
C GLU A 17 -9.43 11.43 -10.29
N LYS A 18 -10.60 11.09 -9.73
CA LYS A 18 -11.86 11.77 -10.00
C LYS A 18 -12.00 13.15 -9.36
N ARG A 19 -11.27 13.41 -8.28
CA ARG A 19 -11.47 14.61 -7.42
C ARG A 19 -10.38 15.66 -7.60
N LEU A 20 -9.18 15.26 -7.97
CA LEU A 20 -8.04 16.15 -8.10
C LEU A 20 -7.99 16.77 -9.51
N PRO A 21 -7.49 18.02 -9.64
CA PRO A 21 -7.12 18.54 -10.95
C PRO A 21 -6.12 17.60 -11.64
N GLY A 22 -6.25 17.42 -12.96
CA GLY A 22 -5.44 16.45 -13.70
C GLY A 22 -3.92 16.65 -13.56
N SER A 23 -3.46 17.90 -13.49
CA SER A 23 -2.04 18.22 -13.26
C SER A 23 -1.55 17.79 -11.87
N VAL A 24 -2.40 17.95 -10.85
CA VAL A 24 -2.08 17.54 -9.47
C VAL A 24 -2.08 16.02 -9.36
N TYR A 25 -3.08 15.36 -9.92
CA TYR A 25 -3.12 13.89 -9.94
C TYR A 25 -1.90 13.29 -10.66
N GLY A 26 -1.56 13.84 -11.84
CA GLY A 26 -0.39 13.42 -12.61
C GLY A 26 0.92 13.60 -11.84
N ALA A 27 1.09 14.71 -11.11
CA ALA A 27 2.26 14.94 -10.27
C ALA A 27 2.37 13.96 -9.09
N ILE A 28 1.25 13.52 -8.52
CA ILE A 28 1.21 12.58 -7.39
C ILE A 28 1.47 11.13 -7.83
N ILE A 29 0.82 10.67 -8.91
CA ILE A 29 1.07 9.32 -9.44
C ILE A 29 2.52 9.19 -9.92
N GLY A 30 3.04 10.26 -10.52
CA GLY A 30 4.43 10.32 -10.97
C GLY A 30 4.75 9.21 -11.98
N GLY A 31 6.04 8.87 -12.04
CA GLY A 31 6.59 7.92 -13.01
C GLY A 31 7.34 8.63 -14.14
N ALA A 32 8.38 7.97 -14.65
CA ALA A 32 9.16 8.44 -15.78
C ALA A 32 8.74 7.71 -17.06
N GLU A 33 8.77 8.44 -18.19
CA GLU A 33 8.63 7.90 -19.54
C GLU A 33 7.35 7.05 -19.72
N LYS A 34 7.49 5.75 -19.98
CA LYS A 34 6.39 4.80 -20.23
C LYS A 34 5.82 4.19 -18.94
N GLY A 35 6.33 4.56 -17.76
CA GLY A 35 5.86 4.03 -16.48
C GLY A 35 6.17 2.54 -16.26
N LEU A 36 7.23 2.02 -16.89
CA LEU A 36 7.57 0.60 -16.82
C LEU A 36 7.83 0.15 -15.38
N SER A 37 8.70 0.85 -14.65
CA SER A 37 9.02 0.52 -13.25
C SER A 37 7.82 0.72 -12.31
N LEU A 38 6.96 1.71 -12.57
CA LEU A 38 5.74 1.93 -11.78
C LEU A 38 4.83 0.70 -11.85
N ASN A 39 4.61 0.19 -13.07
CA ASN A 39 3.77 -0.98 -13.28
C ASN A 39 4.45 -2.25 -12.74
N ASP A 40 5.75 -2.41 -12.98
CA ASP A 40 6.50 -3.60 -12.57
C ASP A 40 6.55 -3.76 -11.04
N ASN A 41 6.73 -2.65 -10.30
CA ASN A 41 6.69 -2.67 -8.83
C ASN A 41 5.40 -3.26 -8.26
N LEU A 42 4.26 -3.04 -8.94
CA LEU A 42 2.97 -3.61 -8.53
C LEU A 42 2.87 -5.08 -8.95
N THR A 43 3.18 -5.40 -10.20
CA THR A 43 3.05 -6.77 -10.72
C THR A 43 4.09 -7.73 -10.13
N ALA A 44 5.20 -7.23 -9.59
CA ALA A 44 6.20 -8.05 -8.91
C ALA A 44 5.63 -8.78 -7.68
N PHE A 45 4.64 -8.19 -6.99
CA PHE A 45 4.00 -8.87 -5.86
C PHE A 45 3.17 -10.10 -6.31
N ASP A 46 2.64 -10.11 -7.53
CA ASP A 46 1.91 -11.26 -8.08
C ASP A 46 2.83 -12.46 -8.39
N GLN A 47 4.15 -12.22 -8.49
CA GLN A 47 5.15 -13.25 -8.68
C GLN A 47 5.49 -13.98 -7.37
N LEU A 48 5.10 -13.43 -6.22
CA LEU A 48 5.35 -14.02 -4.90
C LEU A 48 4.19 -14.95 -4.51
N GLY A 49 4.52 -16.21 -4.26
CA GLY A 49 3.60 -17.17 -3.65
C GLY A 49 3.63 -17.08 -2.12
N LEU A 50 2.46 -17.24 -1.48
CA LEU A 50 2.38 -17.47 -0.04
C LEU A 50 2.29 -18.97 0.23
N ALA A 51 2.97 -19.43 1.29
CA ALA A 51 2.84 -20.79 1.82
C ALA A 51 2.20 -20.72 3.23
N PRO A 52 0.85 -20.66 3.32
CA PRO A 52 0.19 -20.48 4.60
C PRO A 52 0.34 -21.73 5.48
N HIS A 53 0.68 -21.53 6.75
CA HIS A 53 0.71 -22.60 7.74
C HIS A 53 -0.63 -22.61 8.50
N VAL A 54 -1.29 -23.78 8.55
CA VAL A 54 -2.65 -23.91 9.12
C VAL A 54 -2.69 -24.39 10.58
N ALA A 55 -1.59 -24.97 11.07
CA ALA A 55 -1.47 -25.46 12.45
C ALA A 55 -0.48 -24.60 13.24
N GLY A 56 -0.70 -24.48 14.56
CA GLY A 56 0.18 -23.69 15.45
C GLY A 56 -0.05 -22.17 15.40
N LEU A 57 -1.22 -21.74 14.93
CA LEU A 57 -1.56 -20.33 14.85
C LEU A 57 -1.72 -19.71 16.25
N HIS A 58 -1.27 -18.47 16.39
CA HIS A 58 -1.45 -17.69 17.61
C HIS A 58 -2.86 -17.08 17.63
N SER A 59 -3.47 -17.00 18.81
CA SER A 59 -4.79 -16.39 19.01
C SER A 59 -4.77 -14.87 18.84
N GLU A 60 -3.62 -14.26 19.08
CA GLU A 60 -3.39 -12.82 18.97
C GLU A 60 -2.30 -12.53 17.93
N ARG A 61 -2.44 -11.42 17.21
CA ARG A 61 -1.47 -10.97 16.21
C ARG A 61 -1.01 -9.56 16.56
N GLY A 62 0.14 -9.46 17.20
CA GLY A 62 0.86 -8.19 17.34
C GLY A 62 1.48 -7.76 16.00
N MET A 63 1.55 -6.47 15.77
CA MET A 63 2.20 -5.87 14.59
C MET A 63 3.37 -4.96 15.00
N GLU A 64 3.59 -4.77 16.29
CA GLU A 64 4.61 -3.89 16.84
C GLU A 64 6.01 -4.34 16.41
N VAL A 65 6.82 -3.38 15.98
CA VAL A 65 8.20 -3.63 15.54
C VAL A 65 9.13 -2.54 16.06
N GLU A 66 10.43 -2.81 16.03
CA GLU A 66 11.47 -1.83 16.31
C GLU A 66 12.30 -1.59 15.05
N VAL A 67 12.49 -0.33 14.67
CA VAL A 67 13.32 0.07 13.54
C VAL A 67 14.35 1.06 14.04
N MET A 68 15.64 0.71 13.95
CA MET A 68 16.76 1.57 14.36
C MET A 68 16.64 2.11 15.80
N GLY A 69 16.20 1.29 16.76
CA GLY A 69 16.02 1.72 18.16
C GLY A 69 14.68 2.38 18.47
N GLN A 70 13.78 2.53 17.49
CA GLN A 70 12.49 3.20 17.65
C GLN A 70 11.33 2.20 17.57
N HIS A 71 10.44 2.22 18.56
CA HIS A 71 9.23 1.41 18.56
C HIS A 71 8.14 1.98 17.64
N LEU A 72 7.54 1.09 16.85
CA LEU A 72 6.44 1.35 15.93
C LEU A 72 5.29 0.39 16.22
N SER A 73 4.06 0.85 16.01
CA SER A 73 2.86 0.02 16.19
C SER A 73 2.63 -0.99 15.07
N MET A 74 3.29 -0.81 13.91
CA MET A 74 3.20 -1.69 12.74
C MET A 74 4.44 -1.51 11.82
N PRO A 75 4.80 -2.49 10.97
CA PRO A 75 5.96 -2.40 10.07
C PRO A 75 5.69 -1.55 8.82
N ILE A 76 5.11 -0.36 8.99
CA ILE A 76 4.77 0.58 7.91
C ILE A 76 5.12 1.99 8.38
N ILE A 77 5.86 2.74 7.57
CA ILE A 77 6.36 4.10 7.87
C ILE A 77 5.97 5.03 6.71
N ILE A 78 5.70 6.31 7.01
CA ILE A 78 5.49 7.39 6.03
C ILE A 78 6.75 8.23 5.93
#